data_AF-A0A846TDX8-F1
#
_entry.id   AF-A0A846TDX8-F1
#
_cell.length_a   1.000
_cell.length_b   1.000
_cell.length_c   1.000
_cell.angle_alpha   90.00
_cell.angle_beta   90.00
_cell.angle_gamma   90.00
#
_symmetry.space_group_name_H-M   'P 1'
#
loop_
_entity.id
_entity.type
_entity.pdbx_description
1 polymer ?
#
loop_
_entity_poly.entity_id
_entity_poly.type
_entity_poly.pdbx_seq_one_letter_code
_entity_poly.pdbx_strand_id
1 'polypeptide(L)'
;MTERQQKLYKLQDQLVARSLSPGKLLIYWQLQDEKVKFIGDYFYIPEDKIIRSLRLFEQDSRRVLQEVILRPDVSSWMFKGIKHNGNYYVELGVKRSPETFLPLLQSNSIILDGSNHLTTVQPPAPGWVGKVSTYTYYENLEGSIHK
;
A
#
# COMPACT_ATOMS: atom_id res chain seq x y z
N MET A 1 -0.56 38.17 -13.10
CA MET A 1 -1.35 37.17 -12.37
C MET A 1 -0.65 35.83 -12.56
N THR A 2 0.10 35.40 -11.56
CA THR A 2 1.03 34.27 -11.68
C THR A 2 0.33 33.04 -11.10
N GLU A 3 -0.19 32.18 -11.96
CA GLU A 3 -0.69 30.87 -11.58
C GLU A 3 0.46 30.07 -10.98
N ARG A 4 0.48 30.00 -9.65
CA ARG A 4 1.35 29.09 -8.92
C ARG A 4 0.88 27.68 -9.22
N GLN A 5 1.54 27.01 -10.16
CA GLN A 5 1.50 25.55 -10.30
C GLN A 5 2.11 24.92 -9.04
N GLN A 6 1.33 24.88 -7.95
CA GLN A 6 1.58 23.94 -6.87
C GLN A 6 1.25 22.56 -7.41
N LYS A 7 2.25 21.88 -7.95
CA LYS A 7 2.25 20.42 -8.02
C LYS A 7 2.10 19.91 -6.59
N LEU A 8 0.86 19.72 -6.16
CA LEU A 8 0.52 18.91 -5.01
C LEU A 8 1.05 17.51 -5.31
N TYR A 9 2.24 17.21 -4.82
CA TYR A 9 2.67 15.83 -4.66
C TYR A 9 1.68 15.20 -3.69
N LYS A 10 0.58 14.63 -4.22
CA LYS A 10 -0.33 13.83 -3.43
C LYS A 10 0.51 12.70 -2.85
N LEU A 11 0.76 12.75 -1.54
CA LEU A 11 1.38 11.66 -0.80
C LEU A 11 0.57 10.40 -1.11
N GLN A 12 1.22 9.45 -1.78
CA GLN A 12 0.58 8.21 -2.19
C GLN A 12 0.31 7.38 -0.94
N ASP A 13 -0.93 6.88 -0.82
CA ASP A 13 -1.26 5.98 0.27
C ASP A 13 -0.43 4.70 0.12
N GLN A 14 0.15 4.27 1.23
CA GLN A 14 1.02 3.11 1.27
C GLN A 14 0.93 2.44 2.63
N LEU A 15 1.00 1.11 2.60
CA LEU A 15 1.19 0.28 3.78
C LEU A 15 2.41 -0.57 3.51
N VAL A 16 3.43 -0.45 4.35
CA VAL A 16 4.69 -1.17 4.17
C VAL A 16 4.99 -1.98 5.41
N ALA A 17 5.42 -3.20 5.18
CA ALA A 17 5.73 -4.15 6.23
C ALA A 17 7.19 -4.59 6.10
N ARG A 18 7.95 -4.44 7.18
CA ARG A 18 9.39 -4.70 7.23
C ARG A 18 9.77 -5.55 8.44
N SER A 19 10.57 -6.58 8.21
CA SER A 19 11.20 -7.35 9.29
C SER A 19 12.34 -6.53 9.92
N LEU A 20 12.30 -6.30 11.24
CA LEU A 20 13.37 -5.61 11.98
C LEU A 20 14.35 -6.59 12.60
N SER A 21 13.81 -7.63 13.22
CA SER A 21 14.56 -8.70 13.87
C SER A 21 13.77 -9.99 13.71
N PRO A 22 14.39 -11.15 13.98
CA PRO A 22 13.64 -12.40 14.04
C PRO A 22 12.40 -12.20 14.95
N GLY A 23 11.22 -12.46 14.41
CA GLY A 23 9.95 -12.46 15.13
C GLY A 23 9.38 -11.08 15.48
N LYS A 24 9.96 -10.00 14.95
CA LYS A 24 9.43 -8.63 15.05
C LYS A 24 9.22 -8.02 13.67
N LEU A 25 8.01 -7.53 13.44
CA LEU A 25 7.61 -6.93 12.19
C LEU A 25 7.15 -5.50 12.43
N LEU A 26 7.85 -4.54 11.81
CA LEU A 26 7.47 -3.14 11.82
C LEU A 26 6.60 -2.85 10.61
N ILE A 27 5.45 -2.26 10.88
CA ILE A 27 4.50 -1.80 9.90
C ILE A 27 4.44 -0.29 10.00
N TYR A 28 4.42 0.38 8.86
CA TYR A 28 4.13 1.80 8.79
C TYR A 28 3.23 2.09 7.60
N TRP A 29 2.42 3.13 7.72
CA TRP A 29 1.46 3.49 6.70
C TRP A 29 1.29 4.99 6.59
N GLN A 30 0.87 5.37 5.39
CA GLN A 30 0.32 6.67 5.07
C GLN A 30 -1.04 6.39 4.44
N LEU A 31 -2.10 6.97 5.00
CA LEU A 31 -3.44 6.89 4.45
C LEU A 31 -4.10 8.25 4.60
N GLN A 32 -4.53 8.83 3.49
CA GLN A 32 -5.27 10.10 3.45
C GLN A 32 -6.60 9.97 4.20
N ASP A 33 -6.83 10.89 5.13
CA ASP A 33 -8.05 10.90 5.94
C ASP A 33 -9.30 11.14 5.08
N GLU A 34 -9.17 11.83 3.95
CA GLU A 34 -10.27 12.05 3.00
C GLU A 34 -10.82 10.73 2.45
N LYS A 35 -9.96 9.73 2.24
CA LYS A 35 -10.41 8.41 1.77
C LYS A 35 -11.12 7.63 2.86
N VAL A 36 -10.64 7.74 4.10
CA VAL A 36 -11.29 7.13 5.24
C VAL A 36 -12.67 7.75 5.46
N LYS A 37 -12.75 9.08 5.36
CA LYS A 37 -13.99 9.83 5.46
C LYS A 37 -14.97 9.47 4.35
N PHE A 38 -14.51 9.43 3.10
CA PHE A 38 -15.33 9.00 1.96
C PHE A 38 -15.96 7.61 2.19
N ILE A 39 -15.19 6.68 2.74
CA ILE A 39 -15.67 5.33 3.06
C ILE A 39 -16.66 5.36 4.22
N GLY A 40 -16.39 6.17 5.24
CA GLY A 40 -17.34 6.43 6.33
C GLY A 40 -18.68 6.89 5.79
N ASP A 41 -18.67 7.93 4.95
CA ASP A 41 -19.86 8.50 4.33
C ASP A 41 -20.60 7.47 3.46
N TYR A 42 -19.88 6.71 2.63
CA TYR A 42 -20.46 5.68 1.77
C TYR A 42 -21.21 4.58 2.55
N PHE A 43 -20.68 4.21 3.72
CA PHE A 43 -21.28 3.20 4.59
C PHE A 43 -22.16 3.78 5.71
N TYR A 44 -22.42 5.09 5.70
CA TYR A 44 -23.17 5.81 6.73
C TYR A 44 -22.61 5.58 8.14
N ILE A 45 -21.28 5.54 8.27
CA ILE A 45 -20.55 5.42 9.53
C ILE A 45 -20.18 6.83 10.01
N PRO A 46 -20.67 7.27 11.18
CA PRO A 46 -20.24 8.52 11.79
C PRO A 46 -18.72 8.56 11.97
N GLU A 47 -18.11 9.72 11.71
CA GLU A 47 -16.64 9.90 11.73
C GLU A 47 -16.02 9.50 13.08
N ASP A 48 -16.72 9.78 14.19
CA ASP A 48 -16.36 9.40 15.56
C ASP A 48 -16.39 7.88 15.82
N LYS A 49 -17.08 7.11 14.97
CA LYS A 49 -17.23 5.66 15.08
C LYS A 49 -16.36 4.88 14.10
N ILE A 50 -15.55 5.57 13.29
CA ILE A 50 -14.62 4.91 12.37
C ILE A 50 -13.45 4.34 13.18
N ILE A 51 -13.42 3.01 13.29
CA ILE A 51 -12.34 2.30 13.99
C ILE A 51 -11.35 1.77 12.96
N ARG A 52 -10.13 2.32 12.94
CA ARG A 52 -9.04 1.77 12.11
C ARG A 52 -8.44 0.55 12.79
N SER A 53 -8.10 -0.47 12.01
CA SER A 53 -7.45 -1.67 12.53
C SER A 53 -6.45 -2.25 11.54
N LEU A 54 -5.41 -2.89 12.08
CA LEU A 54 -4.46 -3.69 11.33
C LEU A 54 -4.75 -5.17 11.56
N ARG A 55 -4.70 -5.95 10.49
CA ARG A 55 -4.77 -7.40 10.53
C ARG A 55 -3.52 -8.01 9.92
N LEU A 56 -2.82 -8.80 10.72
CA LEU A 56 -1.72 -9.64 10.27
C LEU A 56 -2.27 -10.97 9.78
N PHE A 57 -1.94 -11.32 8.55
CA PHE A 57 -2.33 -12.56 7.92
C PHE A 57 -1.12 -13.45 7.64
N GLU A 58 -1.34 -14.75 7.78
CA GLU A 58 -0.47 -15.75 7.16
C GLU A 58 -0.91 -15.96 5.71
N GLN A 59 0.00 -15.82 4.76
CA GLN A 59 -0.31 -15.80 3.33
C GLN A 59 -0.87 -17.13 2.83
N ASP A 60 -0.31 -18.24 3.31
CA ASP A 60 -0.66 -19.58 2.82
C ASP A 60 -2.04 -20.02 3.31
N SER A 61 -2.36 -19.75 4.58
CA SER A 61 -3.65 -20.13 5.19
C SER A 61 -4.72 -19.03 5.09
N ARG A 62 -4.34 -17.80 4.74
CA ARG A 62 -5.17 -16.59 4.81
C ARG A 62 -5.82 -16.36 6.18
N ARG A 63 -5.23 -16.95 7.23
CA ARG A 63 -5.73 -16.83 8.60
C ARG A 63 -5.26 -15.53 9.21
N VAL A 64 -6.17 -14.83 9.89
CA VAL A 64 -5.81 -13.72 10.77
C VAL A 64 -5.07 -14.26 11.98
N LEU A 65 -3.81 -13.85 12.14
CA LEU A 65 -3.00 -14.21 13.29
C LEU A 65 -3.18 -13.22 14.43
N GLN A 66 -3.24 -11.94 14.09
CA GLN A 66 -3.37 -10.86 15.06
C GLN A 66 -4.16 -9.71 14.45
N GLU A 67 -5.06 -9.13 15.25
CA GLU A 67 -5.78 -7.90 14.93
C GLU A 67 -5.45 -6.86 15.99
N VAL A 68 -5.22 -5.62 15.57
CA VAL A 68 -4.91 -4.50 16.44
C VAL A 68 -5.79 -3.32 16.07
N ILE A 69 -6.50 -2.78 17.07
CA ILE A 69 -7.24 -1.53 16.93
C ILE A 69 -6.27 -0.38 17.08
N LEU A 70 -6.27 0.51 16.09
CA LEU A 70 -5.38 1.67 16.06
C LEU A 70 -6.02 2.85 16.79
N ARG A 71 -5.17 3.59 17.51
CA ARG A 71 -5.56 4.91 18.03
C ARG A 71 -5.49 5.94 16.91
N PRO A 72 -6.20 7.06 17.03
CA PRO A 72 -5.96 8.23 16.19
C PRO A 72 -4.47 8.61 16.19
N ASP A 73 -3.99 9.15 15.08
CA ASP A 73 -2.61 9.66 14.89
C ASP A 73 -1.47 8.63 14.90
N VAL A 74 -1.77 7.34 15.06
CA VAL A 74 -0.77 6.28 14.92
C VAL A 74 -0.56 5.96 13.44
N SER A 75 0.70 6.01 12.99
CA SER A 75 1.12 5.70 11.62
C SER A 75 2.10 4.52 11.53
N SER A 76 2.44 3.90 12.66
CA SER A 76 3.29 2.71 12.71
C SER A 76 2.91 1.77 13.84
N TRP A 77 3.19 0.48 13.64
CA TRP A 77 2.92 -0.57 14.62
C TRP A 77 3.98 -1.66 14.54
N MET A 78 4.28 -2.30 15.67
CA MET A 78 5.21 -3.43 15.72
C MET A 78 4.51 -4.69 16.23
N PHE A 79 4.39 -5.69 15.36
CA PHE A 79 4.00 -7.04 15.73
C PHE A 79 5.20 -7.78 16.35
N LYS A 80 4.96 -8.56 17.40
CA LYS A 80 5.97 -9.33 18.12
C LYS A 80 5.53 -10.79 18.23
N GLY A 81 6.49 -11.70 18.30
CA GLY A 81 6.20 -13.14 18.46
C GLY A 81 5.75 -13.81 17.16
N ILE A 82 6.13 -13.26 16.00
CA ILE A 82 5.86 -13.89 14.70
C ILE A 82 6.84 -15.06 14.50
N LYS A 83 6.37 -16.15 13.91
CA LYS A 83 7.23 -17.31 13.60
C LYS A 83 8.27 -16.94 12.53
N HIS A 84 9.45 -17.55 12.62
CA HIS A 84 10.57 -17.28 11.71
C HIS A 84 10.50 -17.98 10.34
N ASN A 85 9.52 -18.86 10.13
CA ASN A 85 9.34 -19.60 8.88
C ASN A 85 7.90 -19.44 8.41
N GLY A 86 7.60 -18.29 7.80
CA GLY A 86 6.24 -17.98 7.38
C GLY A 86 6.16 -16.78 6.46
N ASN A 87 5.14 -16.83 5.61
CA ASN A 87 4.80 -15.77 4.67
C ASN A 87 3.69 -14.93 5.28
N TYR A 88 3.92 -13.63 5.42
CA TYR A 88 2.99 -12.72 6.07
C TYR A 88 2.67 -11.52 5.21
N TYR A 89 1.45 -11.00 5.35
CA TYR A 89 1.09 -9.68 4.87
C TYR A 89 0.17 -9.01 5.89
N VAL A 90 0.06 -7.70 5.81
CA VAL A 90 -0.77 -6.91 6.72
C VAL A 90 -1.78 -6.13 5.90
N GLU A 91 -3.01 -6.07 6.40
CA GLU A 91 -4.04 -5.19 5.88
C GLU A 91 -4.36 -4.10 6.89
N LEU A 92 -4.47 -2.86 6.41
CA LEU A 92 -5.03 -1.74 7.14
C LEU A 92 -6.46 -1.53 6.65
N GLY A 93 -7.41 -1.49 7.58
CA GLY A 93 -8.81 -1.37 7.24
C GLY A 93 -9.63 -0.64 8.28
N VAL A 94 -10.91 -0.44 7.95
CA VAL A 94 -11.91 0.10 8.87
C VAL A 94 -12.78 -1.04 9.38
N LYS A 95 -13.02 -1.05 10.69
CA LYS A 95 -13.88 -2.00 11.37
C LYS A 95 -15.25 -1.35 11.58
N ARG A 96 -16.29 -1.99 11.04
CA ARG A 96 -17.70 -1.55 11.21
C ARG A 96 -18.38 -2.23 12.39
N SER A 97 -18.03 -3.50 12.61
CA SER A 97 -18.57 -4.33 13.67
C SER A 97 -17.47 -5.31 14.12
N PRO A 98 -17.67 -6.08 15.21
CA PRO A 98 -16.71 -7.11 15.63
C PRO A 98 -16.32 -8.07 14.51
N GLU A 99 -17.24 -8.35 13.59
CA GLU A 99 -17.11 -9.35 12.52
C GLU A 99 -16.83 -8.73 11.14
N THR A 100 -17.17 -7.45 10.94
CA THR A 100 -17.06 -6.79 9.63
C THR A 100 -15.85 -5.87 9.58
N PHE A 101 -14.92 -6.20 8.67
CA PHE A 101 -13.71 -5.44 8.38
C PHE A 101 -13.61 -5.15 6.89
N LEU A 102 -13.30 -3.90 6.56
CA LEU A 102 -13.11 -3.44 5.19
C LEU A 102 -11.64 -3.10 4.98
N PRO A 103 -10.88 -3.92 4.21
CA PRO A 103 -9.48 -3.62 3.90
C PRO A 103 -9.40 -2.38 2.99
N LEU A 104 -8.50 -1.47 3.33
CA LEU A 104 -8.21 -0.24 2.57
C LEU A 104 -6.86 -0.31 1.87
N LEU A 105 -5.84 -0.77 2.60
CA LEU A 105 -4.48 -0.94 2.08
C LEU A 105 -3.99 -2.34 2.46
N GLN A 106 -3.18 -2.91 1.58
CA GLN A 106 -2.47 -4.16 1.80
C GLN A 106 -0.97 -3.90 1.69
N SER A 107 -0.19 -4.53 2.56
CA SER A 107 1.26 -4.44 2.53
C SER A 107 1.88 -5.34 1.48
N ASN A 108 3.17 -5.16 1.24
CA ASN A 108 3.99 -6.19 0.62
C ASN A 108 3.95 -7.50 1.43
N SER A 109 4.10 -8.63 0.73
CA SER A 109 4.37 -9.92 1.35
C SER A 109 5.78 -9.93 1.96
N ILE A 110 5.91 -10.54 3.13
CA ILE A 110 7.18 -10.73 3.83
C ILE A 110 7.36 -12.22 4.02
N ILE A 111 8.42 -12.72 3.43
CA ILE A 111 8.88 -14.10 3.61
C ILE A 111 9.91 -14.05 4.73
N LEU A 112 9.54 -14.56 5.90
CA LEU A 112 10.51 -14.87 6.94
C LEU A 112 10.99 -16.28 6.66
N ASP A 113 12.16 -16.41 6.02
CA ASP A 113 12.88 -17.68 5.93
C ASP A 113 13.86 -17.76 7.11
N GLY A 114 14.08 -18.98 7.63
CA GLY A 114 15.06 -19.24 8.69
C GLY A 114 16.50 -19.06 8.21
N SER A 115 16.71 -18.97 6.90
CA SER A 115 17.96 -18.53 6.29
C SER A 115 17.97 -16.99 6.20
N ASN A 116 19.10 -16.35 6.55
CA ASN A 116 19.24 -14.88 6.68
C ASN A 116 19.04 -14.05 5.38
N HIS A 117 18.35 -14.55 4.35
CA HIS A 117 18.07 -13.83 3.12
C HIS A 117 16.66 -13.21 3.16
N LEU A 118 16.61 -11.98 3.68
CA LEU A 118 15.47 -11.07 3.58
C LEU A 118 15.25 -10.67 2.10
N THR A 119 14.59 -11.52 1.32
CA THR A 119 14.11 -11.13 -0.01
C THR A 119 12.84 -10.29 0.17
N THR A 120 13.03 -8.97 0.30
CA THR A 120 11.95 -8.04 -0.02
C THR A 120 11.69 -8.28 -1.51
N VAL A 121 10.61 -9.00 -1.84
CA VAL A 121 10.21 -9.20 -3.23
C VAL A 121 9.92 -7.80 -3.76
N GLN A 122 10.87 -7.24 -4.52
CA GLN A 122 10.64 -6.01 -5.25
C GLN A 122 9.40 -6.24 -6.11
N PRO A 123 8.43 -5.31 -6.11
CA PRO A 123 7.31 -5.41 -7.04
C PRO A 123 7.89 -5.57 -8.45
N PRO A 124 7.35 -6.49 -9.27
CA PRO A 124 7.84 -6.66 -10.64
C PRO A 124 7.84 -5.29 -11.30
N ALA A 125 8.99 -4.92 -11.89
CA ALA A 125 9.08 -3.69 -12.65
C ALA A 125 7.89 -3.64 -13.62
N PRO A 126 7.14 -2.52 -13.69
CA PRO A 126 5.97 -2.47 -14.57
C PRO A 126 6.42 -2.86 -15.98
N GLY A 127 5.68 -3.76 -16.64
CA GLY A 127 6.06 -4.42 -17.91
C GLY A 127 6.28 -3.49 -19.12
N TRP A 128 6.34 -2.19 -18.88
CA TRP A 128 6.53 -1.10 -19.84
C TRP A 128 7.98 -0.61 -19.86
N VAL A 129 8.83 -1.02 -18.90
CA VAL A 129 10.25 -0.60 -18.81
C VAL A 129 11.10 -1.09 -20.01
N GLY A 130 10.57 -1.98 -20.86
CA GLY A 130 11.25 -2.45 -22.08
C GLY A 130 10.49 -2.21 -23.40
N LYS A 131 9.34 -1.54 -23.39
CA LYS A 131 8.51 -1.32 -24.58
C LYS A 131 8.17 0.15 -24.78
N VAL A 132 9.20 0.98 -24.86
CA VAL A 132 9.05 2.33 -25.42
C VAL A 132 9.67 2.28 -26.80
N SER A 133 8.85 1.97 -27.82
CA SER A 133 9.22 2.21 -29.20
C SER A 133 9.50 3.71 -29.32
N THR A 134 10.76 4.06 -29.56
CA THR A 134 11.17 5.44 -29.84
C THR A 134 10.35 5.98 -30.99
N TYR A 135 9.65 7.09 -30.72
CA TYR A 135 8.91 7.90 -31.67
C TYR A 135 9.73 8.05 -32.97
N THR A 136 9.20 7.55 -34.09
CA THR A 136 9.72 7.95 -35.39
C THR A 136 9.16 9.34 -35.66
N TYR A 137 10.08 10.27 -35.81
CA TYR A 137 9.90 11.68 -36.05
C TYR A 137 9.05 11.94 -37.32
N TYR A 138 7.99 12.74 -37.19
CA TYR A 138 7.33 13.36 -38.33
C TYR A 138 7.99 14.72 -38.58
N GLU A 139 8.72 14.85 -39.69
CA GLU A 139 8.95 16.10 -40.41
C GLU A 139 8.98 15.75 -41.90
N ASN A 140 8.44 16.51 -42.85
CA ASN A 140 7.48 17.61 -42.85
C ASN A 140 6.90 17.59 -44.28
N LEU A 141 5.61 17.92 -44.38
CA LEU A 141 4.97 18.29 -45.64
C LEU A 141 5.51 19.67 -46.06
N GLU A 142 6.44 19.74 -47.00
CA GLU A 142 6.60 20.90 -47.87
C GLU A 142 6.88 20.41 -49.29
N GLY A 143 5.91 20.64 -50.18
CA GLY A 143 6.03 20.30 -51.59
C GLY A 143 7.02 21.21 -52.31
N SER A 144 7.58 20.72 -53.42
CA SER A 144 7.82 21.53 -54.61
C SER A 144 8.37 20.67 -55.77
N ILE A 145 7.48 20.39 -56.75
CA ILE A 145 7.66 20.45 -58.21
C ILE A 145 8.79 19.65 -58.95
N HIS A 146 8.38 19.17 -60.13
CA HIS A 146 9.11 18.79 -61.35
C HIS A 146 9.46 17.29 -61.49
N LYS A 147 9.09 16.59 -62.56
CA LYS A 147 8.74 16.99 -63.93
C LYS A 147 7.89 15.92 -64.60
#